data_AF-A0A0D0ADW6-F1
#
_entry.id   AF-A0A0D0ADW6-F1
#
_cell.length_a   1.000
_cell.length_b   1.000
_cell.length_c   1.000
_cell.angle_alpha   90.00
_cell.angle_beta   90.00
_cell.angle_gamma   90.00
#
_symmetry.space_group_name_H-M   'P 1'
#
loop_
_entity.id
_entity.type
_entity.pdbx_description
1 polymer ?
#
loop_
_entity_poly.entity_id
_entity_poly.type
_entity_poly.pdbx_seq_one_letter_code
_entity_poly.pdbx_strand_id
1 'polypeptide(L)'
;IVKSCQQAENDGLEWLWVDTFCVDKRNSTELPEALNSMFRWYEDSKRCYAYLHDVDVFPTTPDHETFSAFNGWPEWGWTLQELIGPTDLQFLQQGLAIYRR
;
A
#
# COMPACT_ATOMS: atom_id res chain seq x y z
N ILE A 1 7.05 2.55 -9.65
CA ILE A 1 7.99 3.65 -9.36
C ILE A 1 7.68 4.90 -10.20
N VAL A 2 7.95 4.95 -11.52
CA VAL A 2 7.72 6.19 -12.31
C VAL A 2 6.29 6.74 -12.21
N LYS A 3 5.26 5.89 -12.34
CA LYS A 3 3.86 6.30 -12.15
C LYS A 3 3.56 6.78 -10.72
N SER A 4 4.24 6.21 -9.72
CA SER A 4 4.13 6.61 -8.31
C SER A 4 4.73 8.00 -8.09
N CYS A 5 5.86 8.31 -8.75
CA CYS A 5 6.44 9.66 -8.74
C CYS A 5 5.49 10.69 -9.34
N GLN A 6 4.86 10.36 -10.47
CA GLN A 6 3.89 11.26 -11.12
C GLN A 6 2.67 11.53 -10.22
N GLN A 7 2.15 10.49 -9.55
CA GLN A 7 1.05 10.66 -8.61
C GLN A 7 1.46 11.52 -7.41
N ALA A 8 2.64 11.28 -6.84
CA ALA A 8 3.17 12.08 -5.75
C ALA A 8 3.32 13.56 -6.15
N GLU A 9 3.83 13.84 -7.35
CA GLU A 9 3.93 15.20 -7.90
C GLU A 9 2.55 15.86 -8.07
N ASN A 10 1.56 15.13 -8.61
CA ASN A 10 0.18 15.62 -8.73
C ASN A 10 -0.43 15.97 -7.36
N ASP A 11 -0.05 15.24 -6.32
CA ASP A 11 -0.46 15.47 -4.93
C ASP A 11 0.42 16.50 -4.19
N GLY A 12 1.36 17.14 -4.89
CA GLY A 12 2.24 18.17 -4.35
C GLY A 12 3.28 17.64 -3.36
N LEU A 13 3.74 16.40 -3.55
CA LEU A 13 4.78 15.75 -2.75
C LEU A 13 6.09 15.73 -3.55
N GLU A 14 7.15 16.28 -2.95
CA GLU A 14 8.48 16.36 -3.57
C GLU A 14 9.25 15.04 -3.48
N TRP A 15 9.01 14.26 -2.43
CA TRP A 15 9.72 13.03 -2.13
C TRP A 15 8.74 11.88 -1.90
N LEU A 16 9.14 10.68 -2.30
CA LEU A 16 8.39 9.46 -2.09
C LEU A 16 9.33 8.37 -1.60
N TRP A 17 8.84 7.54 -0.68
CA TRP A 17 9.53 6.35 -0.19
C TRP A 17 8.78 5.10 -0.62
N VAL A 18 9.50 4.03 -0.98
CA VAL A 18 8.92 2.79 -1.52
C VAL A 18 9.34 1.60 -0.65
N ASP A 19 8.40 1.07 0.12
CA ASP A 19 8.61 -0.06 1.03
C ASP A 19 9.16 -1.32 0.35
N THR A 20 8.75 -1.59 -0.89
CA THR A 20 9.00 -2.84 -1.59
C THR A 20 10.47 -3.05 -1.94
N PHE A 21 11.25 -1.97 -2.05
CA PHE A 21 12.68 -2.00 -2.38
C PHE A 21 13.58 -1.58 -1.22
N CYS A 22 13.05 -0.83 -0.25
CA CYS A 22 13.86 -0.20 0.80
C CYS A 22 14.07 -1.09 2.05
N VAL A 23 13.44 -2.26 2.12
CA VAL A 23 13.58 -3.19 3.26
C VAL A 23 14.08 -4.54 2.76
N ASP A 24 15.34 -4.87 3.04
CA ASP A 24 15.84 -6.22 2.78
C ASP A 24 15.31 -7.19 3.85
N LYS A 25 14.20 -7.86 3.51
CA LYS A 25 13.55 -8.86 4.37
C LYS A 25 14.43 -10.09 4.68
N ARG A 26 15.62 -10.19 4.07
CA ARG A 26 16.60 -11.27 4.28
C ARG A 26 17.65 -10.93 5.33
N ASN A 27 17.78 -9.68 5.74
CA ASN A 27 18.73 -9.26 6.78
C ASN A 27 18.06 -9.28 8.16
N SER A 28 18.24 -10.37 8.90
CA SER A 28 17.65 -10.58 10.23
C SER A 28 18.14 -9.60 11.31
N THR A 29 19.19 -8.83 11.03
CA THR A 29 19.75 -7.85 11.98
C THR A 29 19.12 -6.47 11.79
N GLU A 30 18.77 -6.10 10.56
CA GLU A 30 18.13 -4.81 10.22
C GLU A 30 16.60 -4.90 10.26
N LEU A 31 16.03 -6.10 10.13
CA LEU A 31 14.58 -6.33 10.08
C LEU A 31 13.81 -5.74 11.27
N PRO A 32 14.24 -5.87 12.55
CA PRO A 32 13.48 -5.35 13.68
C PRO A 32 13.49 -3.81 13.75
N GLU A 33 14.62 -3.19 13.40
CA GLU A 33 14.75 -1.73 13.37
C GLU A 33 14.01 -1.13 12.18
N ALA A 34 14.07 -1.78 11.02
CA ALA A 34 13.29 -1.41 9.84
C ALA A 34 11.79 -1.52 10.12
N LEU A 35 11.33 -2.59 10.77
CA LEU A 35 9.91 -2.76 11.13
C LEU A 35 9.41 -1.68 12.11
N ASN A 36 10.17 -1.40 13.17
CA ASN A 36 9.81 -0.34 14.11
C ASN A 36 9.83 1.05 13.47
N SER A 37 10.70 1.25 12.46
CA SER A 37 10.78 2.51 11.71
C SER A 37 9.69 2.63 10.64
N MET A 38 9.25 1.52 10.05
CA MET A 38 8.21 1.50 9.02
C MET A 38 6.89 2.05 9.53
N PHE A 39 6.47 1.66 10.73
CA PHE A 39 5.25 2.21 11.33
C PHE A 39 5.32 3.74 11.43
N ARG A 40 6.46 4.27 11.92
CA ARG A 40 6.67 5.72 12.00
C ARG A 40 6.72 6.39 10.63
N TRP A 41 7.36 5.76 9.64
CA TRP A 41 7.37 6.30 8.28
C TRP A 41 5.97 6.36 7.69
N TYR A 42 5.12 5.39 7.96
CA TYR A 42 3.71 5.43 7.56
C TYR A 42 2.93 6.52 8.31
N GLU A 43 3.11 6.63 9.62
CA GLU A 43 2.45 7.62 10.48
C GLU A 43 2.83 9.06 10.11
N ASP A 44 4.12 9.32 9.92
CA ASP A 44 4.67 10.65 9.60
C ASP A 44 4.52 11.03 8.12
N SER A 45 4.16 10.08 7.26
CA SER A 45 3.93 10.36 5.85
C SER A 45 2.67 11.19 5.64
N LYS A 46 2.79 12.27 4.86
CA LYS A 46 1.64 13.10 4.46
C LYS A 46 0.58 12.29 3.72
N ARG A 47 0.99 11.29 2.93
CA ARG A 47 0.12 10.35 2.23
C ARG A 47 0.87 9.06 1.92
N CYS A 48 0.19 7.94 2.09
CA CYS A 48 0.65 6.63 1.67
C CYS A 48 -0.17 6.17 0.46
N TYR A 49 0.52 5.56 -0.50
CA TYR A 49 -0.12 4.93 -1.65
C TYR A 49 0.13 3.44 -1.58
N ALA A 50 -0.92 2.67 -1.78
CA ALA A 50 -0.81 1.24 -1.84
C ALA A 50 -1.38 0.73 -3.15
N TYR A 51 -0.53 0.06 -3.92
CA TYR A 51 -0.87 -0.39 -5.25
C TYR A 51 -1.39 -1.83 -5.21
N LEU A 52 -2.60 -2.02 -5.70
CA LEU A 52 -3.25 -3.31 -5.86
C LEU A 52 -3.10 -3.75 -7.32
N HIS A 53 -2.18 -4.67 -7.57
CA HIS A 53 -1.83 -5.12 -8.92
C HIS A 53 -2.78 -6.19 -9.50
N ASP A 54 -3.49 -6.87 -8.60
CA ASP A 54 -4.26 -8.09 -8.81
C ASP A 54 -5.76 -7.81 -8.84
N VAL A 55 -6.17 -6.53 -8.87
CA VAL A 55 -7.56 -6.12 -8.99
C VAL A 55 -7.73 -5.06 -10.07
N ASP A 56 -8.74 -5.26 -10.92
CA ASP A 56 -9.14 -4.28 -11.93
C ASP A 56 -10.02 -3.18 -11.32
N VAL A 57 -10.79 -3.53 -10.29
CA VAL A 57 -11.67 -2.63 -9.54
C VAL A 57 -11.54 -2.93 -8.05
N PHE A 58 -11.38 -1.88 -7.24
CA PHE A 58 -11.35 -2.00 -5.79
C PHE A 58 -12.67 -2.64 -5.34
N PRO A 59 -12.62 -3.79 -4.67
CA PRO A 59 -13.82 -4.50 -4.27
C PRO A 59 -14.56 -3.64 -3.25
N THR A 60 -15.70 -3.09 -3.64
CA THR A 60 -16.65 -2.45 -2.71
C THR A 60 -17.77 -3.41 -2.30
N THR A 61 -17.90 -4.52 -3.02
CA THR A 61 -18.89 -5.58 -2.80
C THR A 61 -18.22 -6.95 -3.00
N PRO A 62 -18.69 -8.00 -2.31
CA PRO A 62 -18.15 -9.34 -2.49
C PRO A 62 -18.35 -9.85 -3.92
N ASP A 63 -17.30 -10.38 -4.53
CA ASP A 63 -17.32 -11.12 -5.79
C ASP A 63 -17.03 -12.60 -5.52
N HIS A 64 -18.11 -13.38 -5.35
CA HIS A 64 -18.02 -14.81 -5.10
C HIS A 64 -17.63 -15.63 -6.32
N GLU A 65 -17.64 -15.06 -7.53
CA GLU A 65 -17.16 -15.76 -8.74
C GLU A 65 -15.63 -15.75 -8.77
N THR A 66 -15.04 -14.56 -8.59
CA THR A 66 -13.58 -14.38 -8.63
C THR A 66 -12.91 -14.82 -7.33
N PHE A 67 -13.50 -14.53 -6.16
CA PHE A 67 -12.89 -14.75 -4.85
C PHE A 67 -13.68 -15.72 -3.96
N SER A 68 -14.24 -16.78 -4.55
CA SER A 68 -15.02 -17.81 -3.83
C SER A 68 -14.30 -18.39 -2.60
N ALA A 69 -12.98 -18.60 -2.69
CA ALA A 69 -12.16 -19.15 -1.62
C ALA A 69 -12.08 -18.25 -0.36
N PHE A 70 -12.40 -16.96 -0.51
CA PHE A 70 -12.24 -15.94 0.53
C PHE A 70 -13.55 -15.17 0.77
N ASN A 71 -14.68 -15.87 0.66
CA ASN A 71 -16.02 -15.31 0.88
C ASN A 71 -16.31 -14.06 0.03
N GLY A 72 -15.79 -14.04 -1.20
CA GLY A 72 -16.00 -12.96 -2.15
C GLY A 72 -15.06 -11.76 -2.00
N TRP A 73 -14.05 -11.83 -1.14
CA TRP A 73 -13.05 -10.76 -0.99
C TRP A 73 -11.68 -11.20 -1.46
N PRO A 74 -10.88 -10.33 -2.09
CA PRO A 74 -9.49 -10.66 -2.36
C PRO A 74 -8.69 -10.79 -1.06
N GLU A 75 -7.72 -11.70 -1.07
CA GLU A 75 -6.72 -11.81 -0.01
C GLU A 75 -5.49 -10.99 -0.39
N TRP A 76 -5.23 -9.91 0.34
CA TRP A 76 -3.98 -9.18 0.20
C TRP A 76 -3.09 -9.42 1.42
N GLY A 77 -1.82 -9.74 1.16
CA GLY A 77 -0.81 -10.04 2.18
C GLY A 77 -0.26 -8.81 2.91
N TRP A 78 -1.13 -7.93 3.37
CA TRP A 78 -0.75 -6.68 4.02
C TRP A 78 -0.48 -6.92 5.50
N THR A 79 0.55 -6.26 6.04
CA THR A 79 0.74 -6.22 7.48
C THR A 79 -0.26 -5.24 8.11
N LEU A 80 -0.69 -5.51 9.34
CA LEU A 80 -1.59 -4.60 10.06
C LEU A 80 -1.02 -3.18 10.11
N GLN A 81 0.30 -3.05 10.23
CA GLN A 81 1.01 -1.77 10.31
C GLN A 81 0.87 -0.94 9.02
N GLU A 82 0.92 -1.58 7.85
CA GLU A 82 0.70 -0.92 6.55
C GLU A 82 -0.71 -0.33 6.44
N LEU A 83 -1.70 -0.99 7.06
CA LEU A 83 -3.09 -0.53 7.00
C LEU A 83 -3.41 0.54 8.04
N ILE A 84 -2.88 0.42 9.27
CA ILE A 84 -3.25 1.31 10.38
C ILE A 84 -2.30 2.47 10.60
N GLY A 85 -1.03 2.34 10.21
CA GLY A 85 0.00 3.36 10.40
C GLY A 85 -0.30 4.67 9.65
N PRO A 86 -0.65 4.63 8.36
CA PRO A 86 -0.90 5.85 7.61
C PRO A 86 -2.15 6.62 8.06
N THR A 87 -2.01 7.94 8.24
CA THR A 87 -3.17 8.82 8.48
C THR A 87 -4.00 9.03 7.21
N ASP A 88 -3.35 9.07 6.04
CA ASP A 88 -4.00 9.18 4.72
C ASP A 88 -3.48 8.08 3.80
N LEU A 89 -4.33 7.08 3.54
CA LEU A 89 -3.99 5.92 2.73
C LEU A 89 -4.86 5.89 1.47
N GLN A 90 -4.20 5.91 0.31
CA GLN A 90 -4.84 5.82 -0.99
C GLN A 90 -4.51 4.49 -1.67
N PHE A 91 -5.55 3.73 -1.98
CA PHE A 91 -5.44 2.54 -2.79
C PHE A 91 -5.43 2.94 -4.26
N LEU A 92 -4.40 2.49 -4.97
CA LEU A 92 -4.21 2.68 -6.41
C LEU A 92 -4.37 1.34 -7.10
N GLN A 93 -5.07 1.32 -8.23
CA GLN A 93 -5.21 0.14 -9.08
C GLN A 93 -4.78 0.43 -10.51
N GLN A 94 -4.82 -0.59 -11.36
CA GLN A 94 -4.57 -0.44 -12.78
C GLN A 94 -5.62 0.48 -13.42
N GLY A 95 -5.22 1.70 -13.81
CA GLY A 95 -6.14 2.72 -14.35
C GLY A 95 -6.43 3.92 -13.44
N LEU A 96 -5.76 4.04 -12.28
CA LEU A 96 -5.75 5.22 -11.39
C LEU A 96 -7.09 5.57 -10.72
N ALA A 97 -7.99 4.59 -10.50
CA ALA A 97 -9.04 4.82 -9.53
C ALA A 97 -8.41 4.94 -8.13
N ILE A 98 -8.73 6.03 -7.43
CA ILE A 98 -8.23 6.32 -6.09
C ILE A 98 -9.35 6.01 -5.10
N TYR A 99 -9.09 5.09 -4.18
CA TYR A 99 -9.94 4.87 -3.02
C TYR A 99 -9.23 5.32 -1.76
N ARG A 100 -9.91 6.06 -0.89
CA ARG A 100 -9.34 6.64 0.33
C ARG A 100 -9.92 5.96 1.56
N ARG A 101 -9.05 5.54 2.47
CA ARG A 101 -9.42 5.12 3.83
C ARG A 101 -9.69 6.34 4.70
#